data_AF-A0A7J6Q247-F1
#
_entry.id   AF-A0A7J6Q247-F1
#
_cell.length_a   1.000
_cell.length_b   1.000
_cell.length_c   1.000
_cell.angle_alpha   90.00
_cell.angle_beta   90.00
_cell.angle_gamma   90.00
#
_symmetry.space_group_name_H-M   'P 1'
#
loop_
_entity.id
_entity.type
_entity.pdbx_description
1 polymer ?
#
loop_
_entity_poly.entity_id
_entity_poly.type
_entity_poly.pdbx_seq_one_letter_code
_entity_poly.pdbx_strand_id
1 'polypeptide(L)'
;MELGASREKREVIRLKSILAEVGKEKEAELEELRDQVEALAEVQERFEELKTERDEAEVDAWREVTRIKGEMESLEKECGRAREEEGALKAALKAAEGELAKAEEREAELMREVEGMRKYRVQRELLESELARLRDRLEAEVDRADSAVEDMARLSEKGEREREEMEELKELAERLQGDLEIARDALNRGEVMMRESIESLKAATEEKVMAEGACEGLKKELEKERAALAEGMASLRDMLGQEVARRREAEERVDEAEAKGGELTKELDGLRARGEEMERLREEKEKLEEVVAEKEARFSGELVMIKVELRELKAVVEAKDKELADNRQTITELEDQRCQLRGDLGDAKAACQRAVAGEARLAAKVEELEEENQVEGEGLKAECEALREKLECTRKAAVEAREEVVRELEEAERKVQEEMKRAEQLDEKCQGLEAERSKIIASLKAAEEAKEEKDEVIADLRRSAEELEKRLTTADSEIAMLKAEVERSALREKELVSSGEELEMKLGRAEALTERLREESTARDEREAKAREELRMAESR
;
A
#
# COMPACT_ATOMS: atom_id res chain seq x y z
N MET A 1 -99.85 131.63 -71.41
CA MET A 1 -98.46 131.20 -71.19
C MET A 1 -98.43 130.21 -70.02
N GLU A 2 -98.89 128.97 -70.21
CA GLU A 2 -98.99 127.95 -69.13
C GLU A 2 -98.78 126.50 -69.66
N LEU A 3 -97.86 126.28 -70.61
CA LEU A 3 -97.62 124.94 -71.18
C LEU A 3 -96.17 124.43 -71.07
N GLY A 4 -95.27 125.15 -70.37
CA GLY A 4 -93.86 124.76 -70.20
C GLY A 4 -93.55 123.88 -68.98
N ALA A 5 -94.30 123.99 -67.88
CA ALA A 5 -93.95 123.39 -66.58
C ALA A 5 -94.27 121.87 -66.43
N SER A 6 -94.88 121.23 -67.44
CA SER A 6 -95.28 119.81 -67.39
C SER A 6 -94.22 118.85 -67.95
N ARG A 7 -93.23 119.36 -68.68
CA ARG A 7 -92.17 118.53 -69.30
C ARG A 7 -91.00 118.31 -68.33
N GLU A 8 -90.54 119.37 -67.68
CA GLU A 8 -89.47 119.31 -66.66
C GLU A 8 -89.85 118.45 -65.45
N LYS A 9 -91.11 118.52 -64.98
CA LYS A 9 -91.57 117.65 -63.88
C LYS A 9 -91.54 116.16 -64.25
N ARG A 10 -91.86 115.81 -65.50
CA ARG A 10 -91.79 114.41 -65.97
C ARG A 10 -90.36 113.94 -66.11
N GLU A 11 -89.47 114.83 -66.52
CA GLU A 11 -88.04 114.52 -66.68
C GLU A 11 -87.33 114.36 -65.32
N VAL A 12 -87.69 115.18 -64.33
CA VAL A 12 -87.22 115.04 -62.94
C VAL A 12 -87.71 113.73 -62.31
N ILE A 13 -88.95 113.32 -62.56
CA ILE A 13 -89.47 112.01 -62.08
C ILE A 13 -88.71 110.85 -62.75
N ARG A 14 -88.44 110.96 -64.05
CA ARG A 14 -87.70 109.92 -64.80
C ARG A 14 -86.25 109.82 -64.32
N LEU A 15 -85.57 110.95 -64.11
CA LEU A 15 -84.21 110.98 -63.58
C LEU A 15 -84.14 110.47 -62.14
N LYS A 16 -85.14 110.77 -61.30
CA LYS A 16 -85.23 110.19 -59.93
C LYS A 16 -85.46 108.69 -59.95
N SER A 17 -86.23 108.17 -60.91
CA SER A 17 -86.44 106.73 -61.10
C SER A 17 -85.14 106.04 -61.52
N ILE A 18 -84.41 106.63 -62.48
CA ILE A 18 -83.10 106.11 -62.92
C ILE A 18 -82.08 106.17 -61.78
N LEU A 19 -82.06 107.25 -60.99
CA LEU A 19 -81.16 107.36 -59.82
C LEU A 19 -81.48 106.33 -58.73
N ALA A 20 -82.76 105.99 -58.55
CA ALA A 20 -83.17 104.95 -57.62
C ALA A 20 -82.86 103.54 -58.13
N GLU A 21 -82.97 103.29 -59.44
CA GLU A 21 -82.55 102.03 -60.07
C GLU A 21 -81.03 101.87 -60.00
N VAL A 22 -80.26 102.89 -60.36
CA VAL A 22 -78.79 102.90 -60.22
C VAL A 22 -78.36 102.78 -58.75
N GLY A 23 -79.13 103.36 -57.82
CA GLY A 23 -78.90 103.19 -56.38
C GLY A 23 -79.08 101.74 -55.92
N LYS A 24 -80.15 101.08 -56.39
CA LYS A 24 -80.42 99.66 -56.10
C LYS A 24 -79.42 98.72 -56.76
N GLU A 25 -79.01 98.99 -58.00
CA GLU A 25 -77.97 98.22 -58.68
C GLU A 25 -76.63 98.35 -57.95
N LYS A 26 -76.26 99.55 -57.51
CA LYS A 26 -75.05 99.74 -56.68
C LYS A 26 -75.14 99.10 -55.30
N GLU A 27 -76.30 99.12 -54.65
CA GLU A 27 -76.49 98.41 -53.38
C GLU A 27 -76.39 96.89 -53.58
N ALA A 28 -76.98 96.34 -54.65
CA ALA A 28 -76.86 94.93 -55.00
C ALA A 28 -75.41 94.54 -55.36
N GLU A 29 -74.69 95.38 -56.12
CA GLU A 29 -73.26 95.16 -56.43
C GLU A 29 -72.39 95.25 -55.16
N LEU A 30 -72.70 96.15 -54.23
CA LEU A 30 -71.99 96.26 -52.95
C LEU A 30 -72.29 95.09 -52.02
N GLU A 31 -73.50 94.56 -52.04
CA GLU A 31 -73.89 93.36 -51.30
C GLU A 31 -73.21 92.11 -51.90
N GLU A 32 -73.20 91.97 -53.23
CA GLU A 32 -72.45 90.92 -53.92
C GLU A 32 -70.94 90.99 -53.66
N LEU A 33 -70.36 92.20 -53.63
CA LEU A 33 -68.95 92.39 -53.26
C LEU A 33 -68.69 92.08 -51.78
N ARG A 34 -69.64 92.33 -50.88
CA ARG A 34 -69.52 91.95 -49.46
C ARG A 34 -69.56 90.44 -49.30
N ASP A 35 -70.51 89.78 -49.95
CA ASP A 35 -70.62 88.31 -49.96
C ASP A 35 -69.35 87.67 -50.55
N GLN A 36 -68.77 88.27 -51.61
CA GLN A 36 -67.49 87.82 -52.17
C GLN A 36 -66.31 88.03 -51.22
N VAL A 37 -66.26 89.15 -50.50
CA VAL A 37 -65.21 89.42 -49.49
C VAL A 37 -65.35 88.47 -48.30
N GLU A 38 -66.57 88.19 -47.85
CA GLU A 38 -66.85 87.26 -46.77
C GLU A 38 -66.49 85.81 -47.18
N ALA A 39 -66.87 85.38 -48.39
CA ALA A 39 -66.45 84.09 -48.93
C ALA A 39 -64.92 83.97 -49.08
N LEU A 40 -64.23 85.06 -49.46
CA LEU A 40 -62.77 85.08 -49.52
C LEU A 40 -62.14 85.01 -48.11
N ALA A 41 -62.74 85.65 -47.11
CA ALA A 41 -62.29 85.57 -45.72
C ALA A 41 -62.45 84.15 -45.17
N GLU A 42 -63.57 83.46 -45.43
CA GLU A 42 -63.77 82.06 -45.04
C GLU A 42 -62.77 81.11 -45.73
N VAL A 43 -62.47 81.35 -47.02
CA VAL A 43 -61.44 80.57 -47.75
C VAL A 43 -60.05 80.81 -47.15
N GLN A 44 -59.75 82.05 -46.76
CA GLN A 44 -58.48 82.40 -46.13
C GLN A 44 -58.34 81.78 -44.74
N GLU A 45 -59.40 81.77 -43.93
CA GLU A 45 -59.44 81.12 -42.63
C GLU A 45 -59.22 79.61 -42.76
N ARG A 46 -59.95 78.94 -43.67
CA ARG A 46 -59.74 77.51 -43.96
C ARG A 46 -58.34 77.19 -44.48
N PHE A 47 -57.73 78.11 -45.23
CA PHE A 47 -56.37 77.92 -45.72
C PHE A 47 -55.35 77.99 -44.59
N GLU A 48 -55.52 78.91 -43.64
CA GLU A 48 -54.65 78.97 -42.45
C GLU A 48 -54.90 77.78 -41.52
N GLU A 49 -56.14 77.32 -41.33
CA GLU A 49 -56.44 76.09 -40.59
C GLU A 49 -55.72 74.87 -41.22
N LEU A 50 -55.87 74.64 -42.52
CA LEU A 50 -55.21 73.54 -43.23
C LEU A 50 -53.68 73.64 -43.16
N LYS A 51 -53.14 74.86 -43.13
CA LYS A 51 -51.70 75.08 -42.97
C LYS A 51 -51.23 74.74 -41.56
N THR A 52 -52.01 75.08 -40.53
CA THR A 52 -51.72 74.66 -39.15
C THR A 52 -51.83 73.15 -38.98
N GLU A 53 -52.86 72.51 -39.53
CA GLU A 53 -53.02 71.04 -39.50
C GLU A 53 -51.86 70.34 -40.22
N ARG A 54 -51.43 70.87 -41.36
CA ARG A 54 -50.25 70.36 -42.07
C ARG A 54 -48.98 70.48 -41.22
N ASP A 55 -48.73 71.65 -40.65
CA ASP A 55 -47.53 71.89 -39.85
C ASP A 55 -47.53 71.03 -38.57
N GLU A 56 -48.69 70.80 -37.96
CA GLU A 56 -48.85 69.86 -36.83
C GLU A 56 -48.58 68.41 -37.25
N ALA A 57 -49.14 67.97 -38.39
CA ALA A 57 -48.91 66.64 -38.93
C ALA A 57 -47.43 66.42 -39.31
N GLU A 58 -46.75 67.44 -39.85
CA GLU A 58 -45.32 67.38 -40.13
C GLU A 58 -44.49 67.25 -38.85
N VAL A 59 -44.84 68.01 -37.80
CA VAL A 59 -44.17 67.94 -36.51
C VAL A 59 -44.37 66.57 -35.84
N ASP A 60 -45.57 65.99 -35.92
CA ASP A 60 -45.85 64.65 -35.40
C ASP A 60 -45.12 63.56 -36.19
N ALA A 61 -45.07 63.67 -37.52
CA ALA A 61 -44.25 62.78 -38.34
C ALA A 61 -42.76 62.87 -37.97
N TRP A 62 -42.23 64.08 -37.70
CA TRP A 62 -40.84 64.25 -37.27
C TRP A 62 -40.55 63.64 -35.89
N ARG A 63 -41.49 63.77 -34.94
CA ARG A 63 -41.36 63.13 -33.62
C ARG A 63 -41.32 61.61 -33.76
N GLU A 64 -42.21 61.06 -34.57
CA GLU A 64 -42.28 59.63 -34.82
C GLU A 64 -40.99 59.10 -35.50
N VAL A 65 -40.48 59.81 -36.50
CA VAL A 65 -39.18 59.48 -37.12
C VAL A 65 -38.05 59.51 -36.09
N THR A 66 -38.06 60.47 -35.16
CA THR A 66 -37.02 60.59 -34.12
C THR A 66 -37.12 59.45 -33.10
N ARG A 67 -38.35 59.07 -32.71
CA ARG A 67 -38.62 57.93 -31.83
C ARG A 67 -38.13 56.62 -32.46
N ILE A 68 -38.55 56.34 -33.70
CA ILE A 68 -38.13 55.16 -34.46
C ILE A 68 -36.61 55.12 -34.60
N LYS A 69 -35.97 56.27 -34.85
CA LYS A 69 -34.51 56.34 -34.92
C LYS A 69 -33.85 55.96 -33.58
N GLY A 70 -34.39 56.43 -32.45
CA GLY A 70 -33.89 56.05 -31.13
C GLY A 70 -34.06 54.55 -30.83
N GLU A 71 -35.20 53.97 -31.21
CA GLU A 71 -35.45 52.53 -31.10
C GLU A 71 -34.49 51.72 -31.97
N MET A 72 -34.24 52.16 -33.21
CA MET A 72 -33.24 51.54 -34.10
C MET A 72 -31.84 51.59 -33.50
N GLU A 73 -31.41 52.73 -32.93
CA GLU A 73 -30.10 52.85 -32.28
C GLU A 73 -29.97 51.94 -31.03
N SER A 74 -31.06 51.70 -30.30
CA SER A 74 -31.07 50.74 -29.17
C SER A 74 -30.92 49.30 -29.66
N LEU A 75 -31.71 48.92 -30.67
CA LEU A 75 -31.67 47.58 -31.26
C LEU A 75 -30.31 47.29 -31.91
N GLU A 76 -29.66 48.29 -32.53
CA GLU A 76 -28.30 48.15 -33.06
C GLU A 76 -27.27 47.86 -31.95
N LYS A 77 -27.39 48.51 -30.78
CA LYS A 77 -26.52 48.24 -29.63
C LYS A 77 -26.76 46.86 -29.04
N GLU A 78 -28.01 46.42 -28.94
CA GLU A 78 -28.37 45.06 -28.51
C GLU A 78 -27.82 44.00 -29.48
N CYS A 79 -27.99 44.21 -30.79
CA CYS A 79 -27.38 43.35 -31.80
C CYS A 79 -25.84 43.34 -31.71
N GLY A 80 -25.23 44.48 -31.36
CA GLY A 80 -23.80 44.57 -31.09
C GLY A 80 -23.37 43.68 -29.92
N ARG A 81 -24.04 43.82 -28.76
CA ARG A 81 -23.78 43.00 -27.56
C ARG A 81 -23.98 41.51 -27.83
N ALA A 82 -25.07 41.13 -28.50
CA ALA A 82 -25.34 39.74 -28.85
C ALA A 82 -24.24 39.13 -29.75
N ARG A 83 -23.68 39.92 -30.68
CA ARG A 83 -22.54 39.47 -31.51
C ARG A 83 -21.25 39.31 -30.70
N GLU A 84 -21.01 40.18 -29.72
CA GLU A 84 -19.87 40.05 -28.82
C GLU A 84 -19.99 38.79 -27.95
N GLU A 85 -21.18 38.53 -27.41
CA GLU A 85 -21.49 37.30 -26.66
C GLU A 85 -21.34 36.05 -27.53
N GLU A 86 -21.87 36.06 -28.76
CA GLU A 86 -21.69 34.98 -29.72
C GLU A 86 -20.19 34.73 -29.99
N GLY A 87 -19.41 35.79 -30.13
CA GLY A 87 -17.96 35.72 -30.28
C GLY A 87 -17.27 35.09 -29.08
N ALA A 88 -17.64 35.49 -27.86
CA ALA A 88 -17.12 34.94 -26.62
C ALA A 88 -17.46 33.45 -26.46
N LEU A 89 -18.72 33.07 -26.74
CA LEU A 89 -19.17 31.68 -26.69
C LEU A 89 -18.45 30.80 -27.73
N LYS A 90 -18.24 31.30 -28.96
CA LYS A 90 -17.44 30.59 -29.97
C LYS A 90 -15.99 30.39 -29.53
N ALA A 91 -15.39 31.39 -28.88
CA ALA A 91 -14.04 31.27 -28.34
C ALA A 91 -13.98 30.24 -27.20
N ALA A 92 -14.96 30.26 -26.29
CA ALA A 92 -15.07 29.29 -25.20
C ALA A 92 -15.29 27.86 -25.72
N LEU A 93 -16.16 27.67 -26.72
CA LEU A 93 -16.38 26.38 -27.36
C LEU A 93 -15.08 25.84 -27.96
N LYS A 94 -14.35 26.67 -28.70
CA LYS A 94 -13.07 26.27 -29.31
C LYS A 94 -12.00 25.92 -28.26
N ALA A 95 -11.99 26.61 -27.12
CA ALA A 95 -11.12 26.27 -26.00
C ALA A 95 -11.48 24.90 -25.41
N ALA A 96 -12.77 24.64 -25.18
CA ALA A 96 -13.27 23.36 -24.67
C ALA A 96 -12.99 22.20 -25.64
N GLU A 97 -13.16 22.40 -26.96
CA GLU A 97 -12.78 21.43 -27.99
C GLU A 97 -11.27 21.11 -27.95
N GLY A 98 -10.44 22.13 -27.70
CA GLY A 98 -8.99 21.94 -27.53
C GLY A 98 -8.61 21.18 -26.26
N GLU A 99 -9.34 21.36 -25.17
CA GLU A 99 -9.15 20.57 -23.94
C GLU A 99 -9.62 19.13 -24.10
N LEU A 100 -10.74 18.91 -24.79
CA LEU A 100 -11.23 17.57 -25.12
C LEU A 100 -10.22 16.80 -25.96
N ALA A 101 -9.65 17.42 -27.00
CA ALA A 101 -8.62 16.79 -27.83
C ALA A 101 -7.37 16.37 -27.02
N LYS A 102 -6.95 17.21 -26.05
CA LYS A 102 -5.85 16.86 -25.14
C LYS A 102 -6.22 15.69 -24.22
N ALA A 103 -7.46 15.63 -23.76
CA ALA A 103 -7.93 14.52 -22.93
C ALA A 103 -7.96 13.20 -23.72
N GLU A 104 -8.44 13.23 -24.97
CA GLU A 104 -8.43 12.07 -25.88
C GLU A 104 -7.00 11.58 -26.18
N GLU A 105 -6.05 12.48 -26.39
CA GLU A 105 -4.64 12.13 -26.57
C GLU A 105 -4.06 11.41 -25.33
N ARG A 106 -4.40 11.92 -24.13
CA ARG A 106 -3.96 11.35 -22.86
C ARG A 106 -4.60 9.99 -22.58
N GLU A 107 -5.86 9.82 -22.94
CA GLU A 107 -6.54 8.51 -22.89
C GLU A 107 -5.85 7.50 -23.82
N ALA A 108 -5.50 7.92 -25.04
CA ALA A 108 -4.79 7.06 -25.98
C ALA A 108 -3.38 6.67 -25.48
N GLU A 109 -2.66 7.57 -24.80
CA GLU A 109 -1.39 7.26 -24.14
C GLU A 109 -1.55 6.22 -23.04
N LEU A 110 -2.50 6.43 -22.12
CA LEU A 110 -2.77 5.49 -21.03
C LEU A 110 -3.19 4.11 -21.56
N MET A 111 -3.96 4.05 -22.65
CA MET A 111 -4.32 2.78 -23.30
C MET A 111 -3.08 2.04 -23.83
N ARG A 112 -2.11 2.75 -24.43
CA ARG A 112 -0.84 2.13 -24.87
C ARG A 112 -0.01 1.64 -23.68
N GLU A 113 0.01 2.36 -22.56
CA GLU A 113 0.69 1.91 -21.34
C GLU A 113 0.04 0.63 -20.77
N VAL A 114 -1.29 0.58 -20.71
CA VAL A 114 -2.04 -0.61 -20.26
C VAL A 114 -1.75 -1.81 -21.17
N GLU A 115 -1.67 -1.62 -22.48
CA GLU A 115 -1.25 -2.68 -23.41
C GLU A 115 0.20 -3.12 -23.19
N GLY A 116 1.10 -2.18 -22.87
CA GLY A 116 2.47 -2.48 -22.43
C GLY A 116 2.49 -3.36 -21.18
N MET A 117 1.70 -3.02 -20.18
CA MET A 117 1.55 -3.79 -18.94
C MET A 117 0.99 -5.19 -19.18
N ARG A 118 0.07 -5.36 -20.13
CA ARG A 118 -0.42 -6.69 -20.53
C ARG A 118 0.69 -7.56 -21.10
N LYS A 119 1.62 -7.00 -21.88
CA LYS A 119 2.79 -7.73 -22.38
C LYS A 119 3.70 -8.19 -21.24
N TYR A 120 3.94 -7.32 -20.26
CA TYR A 120 4.71 -7.69 -19.06
C TYR A 120 4.03 -8.79 -18.24
N ARG A 121 2.70 -8.77 -18.10
CA ARG A 121 1.95 -9.86 -17.45
C ARG A 121 2.19 -11.19 -18.16
N VAL A 122 2.07 -11.23 -19.49
CA VAL A 122 2.31 -12.45 -20.27
C VAL A 122 3.75 -12.94 -20.13
N GLN A 123 4.74 -12.03 -20.14
CA GLN A 123 6.14 -12.40 -19.90
C GLN A 123 6.36 -12.97 -18.50
N ARG A 124 5.72 -12.38 -17.47
CA ARG A 124 5.77 -12.88 -16.11
C ARG A 124 5.16 -14.28 -16.00
N GLU A 125 3.99 -14.52 -16.59
CA GLU A 125 3.36 -15.84 -16.61
C GLU A 125 4.25 -16.89 -17.30
N LEU A 126 4.95 -16.51 -18.39
CA LEU A 126 5.90 -17.40 -19.06
C LEU A 126 7.09 -17.75 -18.15
N LEU A 127 7.68 -16.76 -17.47
CA LEU A 127 8.78 -16.98 -16.53
C LEU A 127 8.35 -17.81 -15.31
N GLU A 128 7.16 -17.56 -14.77
CA GLU A 128 6.59 -18.39 -13.68
C GLU A 128 6.39 -19.84 -14.15
N SER A 129 5.96 -20.05 -15.39
CA SER A 129 5.83 -21.38 -15.99
C SER A 129 7.18 -22.08 -16.15
N GLU A 130 8.24 -21.36 -16.52
CA GLU A 130 9.59 -21.89 -16.63
C GLU A 130 10.19 -22.22 -15.26
N LEU A 131 10.00 -21.36 -14.27
CA LEU A 131 10.41 -21.61 -12.88
C LEU A 131 9.73 -22.85 -12.30
N ALA A 132 8.44 -23.04 -12.58
CA ALA A 132 7.72 -24.24 -12.17
C ALA A 132 8.36 -25.50 -12.79
N ARG A 133 8.61 -25.50 -14.10
CA ARG A 133 9.29 -26.63 -14.78
C ARG A 133 10.69 -26.92 -14.23
N LEU A 134 11.45 -25.86 -13.90
CA LEU A 134 12.79 -26.02 -13.31
C LEU A 134 12.71 -26.59 -11.90
N ARG A 135 11.70 -26.18 -11.11
CA ARG A 135 11.45 -26.72 -9.78
C ARG A 135 11.09 -28.20 -9.85
N ASP A 136 10.14 -28.58 -10.70
CA ASP A 136 9.75 -29.98 -10.90
C ASP A 136 10.95 -30.84 -11.34
N ARG A 137 11.82 -30.28 -12.20
CA ARG A 137 13.04 -30.96 -12.63
C ARG A 137 14.05 -31.12 -11.49
N LEU A 138 14.22 -30.10 -10.64
CA LEU A 138 15.12 -30.15 -9.50
C LEU A 138 14.62 -31.16 -8.47
N GLU A 139 13.33 -31.16 -8.16
CA GLU A 139 12.68 -32.13 -7.27
C GLU A 139 12.91 -33.56 -7.77
N ALA A 140 12.72 -33.80 -9.07
CA ALA A 140 13.00 -35.11 -9.67
C ALA A 140 14.50 -35.50 -9.65
N GLU A 141 15.44 -34.56 -9.61
CA GLU A 141 16.88 -34.87 -9.41
C GLU A 141 17.18 -35.16 -7.94
N VAL A 142 16.54 -34.44 -7.01
CA VAL A 142 16.67 -34.69 -5.56
C VAL A 142 16.14 -36.09 -5.23
N ASP A 143 14.95 -36.46 -5.72
CA ASP A 143 14.38 -37.80 -5.52
C ASP A 143 15.32 -38.90 -6.04
N ARG A 144 16.02 -38.65 -7.17
CA ARG A 144 17.01 -39.57 -7.72
C ARG A 144 18.27 -39.64 -6.87
N ALA A 145 18.73 -38.51 -6.34
CA ALA A 145 19.87 -38.47 -5.44
C ALA A 145 19.56 -39.20 -4.13
N ASP A 146 18.40 -38.97 -3.54
CA ASP A 146 17.93 -39.65 -2.33
C ASP A 146 17.82 -41.16 -2.57
N SER A 147 17.23 -41.59 -3.67
CA SER A 147 17.18 -43.01 -4.07
C SER A 147 18.58 -43.61 -4.20
N ALA A 148 19.54 -42.88 -4.78
CA ALA A 148 20.92 -43.34 -4.92
C ALA A 148 21.65 -43.42 -3.55
N VAL A 149 21.36 -42.50 -2.63
CA VAL A 149 21.89 -42.53 -1.26
C VAL A 149 21.33 -43.74 -0.50
N GLU A 150 20.03 -44.02 -0.62
CA GLU A 150 19.43 -45.24 -0.05
C GLU A 150 20.07 -46.52 -0.59
N ASP A 151 20.31 -46.59 -1.90
CA ASP A 151 20.99 -47.72 -2.52
C ASP A 151 22.43 -47.87 -2.02
N MET A 152 23.18 -46.76 -1.87
CA MET A 152 24.52 -46.78 -1.28
C MET A 152 24.50 -47.24 0.18
N ALA A 153 23.53 -46.80 0.98
CA ALA A 153 23.37 -47.25 2.36
C ALA A 153 23.11 -48.76 2.43
N ARG A 154 22.23 -49.29 1.59
CA ARG A 154 21.96 -50.74 1.49
C ARG A 154 23.20 -51.54 1.08
N LEU A 155 23.99 -51.02 0.14
CA LEU A 155 25.25 -51.64 -0.25
C LEU A 155 26.29 -51.60 0.86
N SER A 156 26.35 -50.51 1.64
CA SER A 156 27.24 -50.39 2.80
C SER A 156 26.88 -51.41 3.88
N GLU A 157 25.59 -51.52 4.24
CA GLU A 157 25.11 -52.54 5.18
C GLU A 157 25.42 -53.96 4.69
N LYS A 158 25.23 -54.24 3.39
CA LYS A 158 25.58 -55.54 2.82
C LYS A 158 27.09 -55.80 2.93
N GLY A 159 27.91 -54.79 2.66
CA GLY A 159 29.37 -54.89 2.80
C GLY A 159 29.81 -55.10 4.24
N GLU A 160 29.12 -54.53 5.22
CA GLU A 160 29.37 -54.78 6.65
C GLU A 160 29.01 -56.22 7.04
N ARG A 161 27.81 -56.70 6.66
CA ARG A 161 27.42 -58.11 6.88
C ARG A 161 28.43 -59.09 6.27
N GLU A 162 28.87 -58.83 5.03
CA GLU A 162 29.88 -59.68 4.39
C GLU A 162 31.24 -59.62 5.11
N ARG A 163 31.62 -58.49 5.71
CA ARG A 163 32.84 -58.39 6.54
C ARG A 163 32.70 -59.18 7.85
N GLU A 164 31.55 -59.08 8.52
CA GLU A 164 31.23 -59.86 9.72
C GLU A 164 31.30 -61.36 9.43
N GLU A 165 30.65 -61.83 8.36
CA GLU A 165 30.73 -63.23 7.91
C GLU A 165 32.18 -63.66 7.62
N MET A 166 32.98 -62.79 7.00
CA MET A 166 34.40 -63.07 6.74
C MET A 166 35.24 -63.08 8.01
N GLU A 167 34.93 -62.28 9.02
CA GLU A 167 35.59 -62.34 10.33
C GLU A 167 35.22 -63.62 11.09
N GLU A 168 33.95 -64.02 11.10
CA GLU A 168 33.53 -65.32 11.66
C GLU A 168 34.23 -66.49 10.99
N LEU A 169 34.35 -66.47 9.65
CA LEU A 169 35.09 -67.49 8.90
C LEU A 169 36.59 -67.48 9.21
N LYS A 170 37.20 -66.30 9.44
CA LYS A 170 38.60 -66.20 9.88
C LYS A 170 38.78 -66.79 11.28
N GLU A 171 37.93 -66.43 12.23
CA GLU A 171 37.97 -67.01 13.57
C GLU A 171 37.80 -68.54 13.53
N LEU A 172 36.88 -69.03 12.71
CA LEU A 172 36.70 -70.46 12.49
C LEU A 172 37.97 -71.10 11.90
N ALA A 173 38.60 -70.46 10.92
CA ALA A 173 39.84 -70.94 10.30
C ALA A 173 41.01 -70.95 11.30
N GLU A 174 41.14 -69.93 12.16
CA GLU A 174 42.14 -69.87 13.23
C GLU A 174 41.91 -70.96 14.27
N ARG A 175 40.65 -71.20 14.68
CA ARG A 175 40.29 -72.31 15.58
C ARG A 175 40.64 -73.66 14.95
N LEU A 176 40.28 -73.88 13.68
CA LEU A 176 40.61 -75.12 12.97
C LEU A 176 42.13 -75.28 12.76
N GLN A 177 42.87 -74.19 12.56
CA GLN A 177 44.32 -74.20 12.49
C GLN A 177 44.95 -74.56 13.85
N GLY A 178 44.42 -74.00 14.94
CA GLY A 178 44.80 -74.39 16.30
C GLY A 178 44.50 -75.87 16.58
N ASP A 179 43.33 -76.37 16.20
CA ASP A 179 42.96 -77.78 16.31
C ASP A 179 43.88 -78.69 15.47
N LEU A 180 44.28 -78.25 14.28
CA LEU A 180 45.24 -78.95 13.43
C LEU A 180 46.65 -78.96 14.02
N GLU A 181 47.10 -77.87 14.64
CA GLU A 181 48.37 -77.82 15.36
C GLU A 181 48.36 -78.74 16.58
N ILE A 182 47.28 -78.73 17.36
CA ILE A 182 47.07 -79.66 18.48
C ILE A 182 47.07 -81.12 17.99
N ALA A 183 46.37 -81.41 16.88
CA ALA A 183 46.34 -82.74 16.28
C ALA A 183 47.71 -83.15 15.71
N ARG A 184 48.46 -82.23 15.11
CA ARG A 184 49.81 -82.47 14.60
C ARG A 184 50.80 -82.73 15.74
N ASP A 185 50.69 -81.98 16.83
CA ASP A 185 51.48 -82.20 18.03
C ASP A 185 51.11 -83.49 18.75
N ALA A 186 49.84 -83.89 18.72
CA ALA A 186 49.40 -85.19 19.21
C ALA A 186 49.93 -86.33 18.32
N LEU A 187 49.97 -86.14 17.00
CA LEU A 187 50.52 -87.11 16.05
C LEU A 187 52.05 -87.24 16.18
N ASN A 188 52.76 -86.12 16.32
CA ASN A 188 54.20 -86.08 16.57
C ASN A 188 54.54 -86.72 17.92
N ARG A 189 53.75 -86.44 18.96
CA ARG A 189 53.84 -87.14 20.25
C ARG A 189 53.56 -88.63 20.11
N GLY A 190 52.59 -89.03 19.29
CA GLY A 190 52.29 -90.42 18.96
C GLY A 190 53.41 -91.15 18.21
N GLU A 191 54.07 -90.49 17.25
CA GLU A 191 55.23 -91.06 16.54
C GLU A 191 56.46 -91.20 17.44
N VAL A 192 56.69 -90.24 18.35
CA VAL A 192 57.74 -90.32 19.38
C VAL A 192 57.43 -91.44 20.36
N MET A 193 56.18 -91.53 20.86
CA MET A 193 55.76 -92.63 21.74
C MET A 193 55.79 -94.00 21.08
N MET A 194 55.57 -94.11 19.76
CA MET A 194 55.72 -95.38 19.02
C MET A 194 57.18 -95.78 18.83
N ARG A 195 58.11 -94.83 18.63
CA ARG A 195 59.56 -95.10 18.61
C ARG A 195 60.08 -95.48 20.00
N GLU A 196 59.60 -94.82 21.05
CA GLU A 196 59.92 -95.13 22.45
C GLU A 196 59.24 -96.43 22.93
N SER A 197 58.08 -96.81 22.38
CA SER A 197 57.42 -98.11 22.65
C SER A 197 58.16 -99.29 22.03
N ILE A 198 58.85 -99.09 20.90
CA ILE A 198 59.68 -100.12 20.25
C ILE A 198 61.03 -100.30 20.99
N GLU A 199 61.54 -99.26 21.65
CA GLU A 199 62.75 -99.35 22.49
C GLU A 199 62.45 -99.80 23.94
N SER A 200 61.30 -99.43 24.53
CA SER A 200 60.90 -99.83 25.88
C SER A 200 60.41 -101.27 26.01
N LEU A 201 59.94 -101.92 24.94
CA LEU A 201 59.63 -103.36 24.92
C LEU A 201 60.88 -104.26 25.02
N LYS A 202 62.10 -103.71 24.89
CA LYS A 202 63.37 -104.41 25.19
C LYS A 202 63.90 -104.16 26.61
N ALA A 203 63.37 -103.16 27.32
CA ALA A 203 63.78 -102.82 28.69
C ALA A 203 62.81 -103.38 29.76
N ALA A 204 61.69 -103.98 29.34
CA ALA A 204 60.65 -104.58 30.19
C ALA A 204 61.03 -105.95 30.82
N THR A 205 62.30 -106.14 31.20
CA THR A 205 62.74 -107.24 32.08
C THR A 205 63.46 -106.75 33.35
N GLU A 206 63.53 -105.44 33.60
CA GLU A 206 64.10 -104.86 34.83
C GLU A 206 63.05 -104.04 35.62
N GLU A 207 61.83 -104.58 35.64
CA GLU A 207 60.65 -104.17 36.41
C GLU A 207 60.85 -104.40 37.93
N LYS A 208 61.88 -103.79 38.53
CA LYS A 208 62.02 -103.75 40.00
C LYS A 208 62.69 -102.52 40.60
N VAL A 209 63.09 -101.53 39.78
CA VAL A 209 63.57 -100.21 40.25
C VAL A 209 62.49 -99.12 40.08
N MET A 210 61.34 -99.48 39.49
CA MET A 210 60.18 -98.64 39.19
C MET A 210 59.29 -98.33 40.41
N ALA A 211 59.88 -97.81 41.49
CA ALA A 211 59.12 -97.23 42.60
C ALA A 211 59.71 -95.90 43.12
N GLU A 212 60.84 -95.44 42.56
CA GLU A 212 61.49 -94.16 42.93
C GLU A 212 61.53 -93.15 41.78
N GLY A 213 61.61 -93.59 40.51
CA GLY A 213 61.54 -92.68 39.34
C GLY A 213 60.17 -92.05 39.06
N ALA A 214 59.07 -92.64 39.54
CA ALA A 214 57.72 -92.11 39.33
C ALA A 214 57.46 -90.80 40.10
N CYS A 215 58.11 -90.61 41.25
CA CYS A 215 57.98 -89.37 42.04
C CYS A 215 58.74 -88.20 41.42
N GLU A 216 59.87 -88.45 40.74
CA GLU A 216 60.66 -87.39 40.09
C GLU A 216 60.08 -86.95 38.74
N GLY A 217 59.42 -87.86 38.01
CA GLY A 217 58.65 -87.54 36.81
C GLY A 217 57.43 -86.67 37.10
N LEU A 218 56.62 -87.04 38.10
CA LEU A 218 55.46 -86.26 38.54
C LEU A 218 55.86 -84.87 39.07
N LYS A 219 57.03 -84.75 39.71
CA LYS A 219 57.57 -83.46 40.18
C LYS A 219 57.94 -82.52 39.02
N LYS A 220 58.57 -83.04 37.96
CA LYS A 220 58.91 -82.24 36.76
C LYS A 220 57.67 -81.82 35.97
N GLU A 221 56.63 -82.65 35.92
CA GLU A 221 55.36 -82.29 35.30
C GLU A 221 54.63 -81.20 36.12
N LEU A 222 54.58 -81.33 37.44
CA LEU A 222 54.02 -80.30 38.33
C LEU A 222 54.77 -78.96 38.24
N GLU A 223 56.10 -78.97 38.12
CA GLU A 223 56.91 -77.75 37.93
C GLU A 223 56.65 -77.09 36.56
N LYS A 224 56.43 -77.88 35.50
CA LYS A 224 56.03 -77.36 34.18
C LYS A 224 54.63 -76.76 34.20
N GLU A 225 53.67 -77.43 34.81
CA GLU A 225 52.31 -76.91 34.98
C GLU A 225 52.30 -75.63 35.81
N ARG A 226 53.11 -75.56 36.87
CA ARG A 226 53.28 -74.34 37.67
C ARG A 226 53.85 -73.18 36.86
N ALA A 227 54.86 -73.42 36.03
CA ALA A 227 55.44 -72.40 35.16
C ALA A 227 54.42 -71.90 34.12
N ALA A 228 53.69 -72.80 33.48
CA ALA A 228 52.65 -72.46 32.52
C ALA A 228 51.48 -71.66 33.17
N LEU A 229 51.06 -72.04 34.38
CA LEU A 229 50.04 -71.30 35.14
C LEU A 229 50.53 -69.90 35.55
N ALA A 230 51.80 -69.77 35.93
CA ALA A 230 52.40 -68.47 36.28
C ALA A 230 52.52 -67.54 35.05
N GLU A 231 52.88 -68.06 33.89
CA GLU A 231 52.90 -67.33 32.62
C GLU A 231 51.48 -66.93 32.17
N GLY A 232 50.50 -67.83 32.29
CA GLY A 232 49.09 -67.52 32.05
C GLY A 232 48.56 -66.40 32.95
N MET A 233 48.92 -66.42 34.24
CA MET A 233 48.59 -65.36 35.21
C MET A 233 49.30 -64.02 34.90
N ALA A 234 50.50 -64.04 34.31
CA ALA A 234 51.18 -62.83 33.89
C ALA A 234 50.50 -62.22 32.65
N SER A 235 50.16 -63.06 31.66
CA SER A 235 49.43 -62.65 30.46
C SER A 235 48.04 -62.09 30.77
N LEU A 236 47.26 -62.73 31.65
CA LEU A 236 45.96 -62.21 32.09
C LEU A 236 46.08 -60.85 32.79
N ARG A 237 47.14 -60.64 33.59
CA ARG A 237 47.39 -59.35 34.26
C ARG A 237 47.70 -58.23 33.27
N ASP A 238 48.48 -58.52 32.23
CA ASP A 238 48.77 -57.56 31.18
C ASP A 238 47.52 -57.21 30.37
N MET A 239 46.70 -58.20 30.00
CA MET A 239 45.42 -57.98 29.32
C MET A 239 44.44 -57.19 30.18
N LEU A 240 44.36 -57.49 31.47
CA LEU A 240 43.54 -56.73 32.42
C LEU A 240 44.02 -55.27 32.52
N GLY A 241 45.33 -55.04 32.57
CA GLY A 241 45.90 -53.70 32.56
C GLY A 241 45.55 -52.91 31.29
N GLN A 242 45.55 -53.57 30.13
CA GLN A 242 45.16 -52.95 28.86
C GLN A 242 43.66 -52.63 28.80
N GLU A 243 42.78 -53.52 29.27
CA GLU A 243 41.33 -53.27 29.29
C GLU A 243 40.94 -52.17 30.30
N VAL A 244 41.59 -52.12 31.46
CA VAL A 244 41.40 -51.03 32.43
C VAL A 244 41.85 -49.68 31.83
N ALA A 245 42.94 -49.66 31.07
CA ALA A 245 43.39 -48.44 30.38
C ALA A 245 42.42 -48.01 29.28
N ARG A 246 41.97 -48.95 28.43
CA ARG A 246 40.96 -48.68 27.38
C ARG A 246 39.66 -48.13 27.95
N ARG A 247 39.20 -48.71 29.06
CA ARG A 247 38.00 -48.24 29.76
C ARG A 247 38.14 -46.81 30.26
N ARG A 248 39.28 -46.45 30.87
CA ARG A 248 39.53 -45.08 31.34
C ARG A 248 39.56 -44.07 30.19
N GLU A 249 40.22 -44.41 29.08
CA GLU A 249 40.24 -43.56 27.89
C GLU A 249 38.83 -43.37 27.30
N ALA A 250 38.00 -44.42 27.32
CA ALA A 250 36.61 -44.34 26.86
C ALA A 250 35.74 -43.50 27.82
N GLU A 251 35.92 -43.65 29.14
CA GLU A 251 35.23 -42.83 30.16
C GLU A 251 35.59 -41.34 30.01
N GLU A 252 36.87 -40.99 29.79
CA GLU A 252 37.30 -39.60 29.53
C GLU A 252 36.66 -39.03 28.25
N ARG A 253 36.53 -39.83 27.19
CA ARG A 253 35.84 -39.42 25.95
C ARG A 253 34.34 -39.21 26.15
N VAL A 254 33.69 -40.01 27.02
CA VAL A 254 32.29 -39.78 27.40
C VAL A 254 32.15 -38.43 28.09
N ASP A 255 33.00 -38.13 29.07
CA ASP A 255 32.96 -36.86 29.80
C ASP A 255 33.15 -35.65 28.86
N GLU A 256 34.08 -35.74 27.92
CA GLU A 256 34.29 -34.69 26.90
C GLU A 256 33.10 -34.52 25.95
N ALA A 257 32.47 -35.63 25.53
CA ALA A 257 31.31 -35.60 24.65
C ALA A 257 30.07 -35.05 25.37
N GLU A 258 29.85 -35.43 26.64
CA GLU A 258 28.78 -34.89 27.48
C GLU A 258 28.94 -33.38 27.73
N ALA A 259 30.18 -32.91 27.93
CA ALA A 259 30.47 -31.48 28.06
C ALA A 259 30.10 -30.71 26.77
N LYS A 260 30.49 -31.23 25.60
CA LYS A 260 30.13 -30.64 24.30
C LYS A 260 28.62 -30.64 24.04
N GLY A 261 27.92 -31.73 24.38
CA GLY A 261 26.46 -31.80 24.30
C GLY A 261 25.79 -30.75 25.19
N GLY A 262 26.31 -30.55 26.41
CA GLY A 262 25.85 -29.51 27.33
C GLY A 262 26.05 -28.08 26.81
N GLU A 263 27.14 -27.81 26.09
CA GLU A 263 27.38 -26.51 25.43
C GLU A 263 26.41 -26.27 24.27
N LEU A 264 26.22 -27.26 23.38
CA LEU A 264 25.26 -27.20 22.28
C LEU A 264 23.82 -26.97 22.78
N THR A 265 23.46 -27.61 23.89
CA THR A 265 22.14 -27.44 24.52
C THR A 265 21.94 -26.00 25.01
N LYS A 266 22.95 -25.41 25.65
CA LYS A 266 22.88 -24.00 26.09
C LYS A 266 22.77 -23.03 24.93
N GLU A 267 23.46 -23.29 23.82
CA GLU A 267 23.34 -22.47 22.60
C GLU A 267 21.95 -22.57 21.97
N LEU A 268 21.37 -23.79 21.93
CA LEU A 268 20.01 -24.01 21.46
C LEU A 268 18.96 -23.30 22.32
N ASP A 269 19.09 -23.36 23.65
CA ASP A 269 18.20 -22.64 24.56
C ASP A 269 18.31 -21.11 24.36
N GLY A 270 19.52 -20.61 24.11
CA GLY A 270 19.75 -19.20 23.75
C GLY A 270 19.08 -18.79 22.44
N LEU A 271 19.12 -19.65 21.41
CA LEU A 271 18.43 -19.41 20.14
C LEU A 271 16.91 -19.52 20.28
N ARG A 272 16.41 -20.46 21.08
CA ARG A 272 14.97 -20.59 21.38
C ARG A 272 14.43 -19.35 22.07
N ALA A 273 15.14 -18.82 23.07
CA ALA A 273 14.75 -17.58 23.74
C ALA A 273 14.69 -16.39 22.77
N ARG A 274 15.63 -16.28 21.83
CA ARG A 274 15.58 -15.27 20.76
C ARG A 274 14.41 -15.49 19.79
N GLY A 275 14.10 -16.75 19.47
CA GLY A 275 12.93 -17.12 18.67
C GLY A 275 11.61 -16.69 19.32
N GLU A 276 11.46 -16.90 20.63
CA GLU A 276 10.29 -16.44 21.39
C GLU A 276 10.16 -14.92 21.42
N GLU A 277 11.28 -14.20 21.53
CA GLU A 277 11.29 -12.73 21.47
C GLU A 277 10.84 -12.22 20.08
N MET A 278 11.27 -12.89 19.00
CA MET A 278 10.83 -12.55 17.65
C MET A 278 9.35 -12.83 17.42
N GLU A 279 8.77 -13.89 18.00
CA GLU A 279 7.33 -14.14 17.94
C GLU A 279 6.53 -13.07 18.71
N ARG A 280 7.00 -12.63 19.89
CA ARG A 280 6.36 -11.50 20.59
C ARG A 280 6.38 -10.22 19.75
N LEU A 281 7.47 -9.94 19.05
CA LEU A 281 7.56 -8.78 18.14
C LEU A 281 6.64 -8.93 16.93
N ARG A 282 6.38 -10.16 16.44
CA ARG A 282 5.36 -10.40 15.41
C ARG A 282 3.96 -10.13 15.93
N GLU A 283 3.62 -10.57 17.13
CA GLU A 283 2.32 -10.28 17.76
C GLU A 283 2.11 -8.77 17.97
N GLU A 284 3.17 -8.03 18.36
CA GLU A 284 3.11 -6.57 18.45
C GLU A 284 2.92 -5.91 17.08
N LYS A 285 3.58 -6.42 16.04
CA LYS A 285 3.39 -5.98 14.65
C LYS A 285 1.95 -6.18 14.20
N GLU A 286 1.36 -7.34 14.44
CA GLU A 286 -0.02 -7.66 14.05
C GLU A 286 -1.01 -6.72 14.74
N LYS A 287 -0.82 -6.45 16.04
CA LYS A 287 -1.61 -5.44 16.78
C LYS A 287 -1.49 -4.04 16.18
N LEU A 288 -0.29 -3.64 15.75
CA LEU A 288 -0.08 -2.35 15.09
C LEU A 288 -0.74 -2.29 13.71
N GLU A 289 -0.68 -3.38 12.93
CA GLU A 289 -1.36 -3.48 11.63
C GLU A 289 -2.89 -3.38 11.80
N GLU A 290 -3.45 -3.99 12.84
CA GLU A 290 -4.88 -3.87 13.19
C GLU A 290 -5.25 -2.42 13.53
N VAL A 291 -4.42 -1.72 14.33
CA VAL A 291 -4.62 -0.30 14.65
C VAL A 291 -4.54 0.57 13.40
N VAL A 292 -3.61 0.30 12.48
CA VAL A 292 -3.50 1.03 11.21
C VAL A 292 -4.75 0.80 10.35
N ALA A 293 -5.19 -0.45 10.20
CA ALA A 293 -6.38 -0.80 9.44
C ALA A 293 -7.65 -0.14 10.02
N GLU A 294 -7.79 -0.10 11.36
CA GLU A 294 -8.88 0.62 12.03
C GLU A 294 -8.85 2.12 11.70
N LYS A 295 -7.65 2.74 11.73
CA LYS A 295 -7.47 4.16 11.41
C LYS A 295 -7.77 4.45 9.94
N GLU A 296 -7.33 3.61 9.01
CA GLU A 296 -7.65 3.74 7.58
C GLU A 296 -9.15 3.61 7.31
N ALA A 297 -9.83 2.66 7.96
CA ALA A 297 -11.28 2.53 7.90
C ALA A 297 -11.99 3.79 8.45
N ARG A 298 -11.46 4.37 9.52
CA ARG A 298 -12.00 5.59 10.11
C ARG A 298 -11.82 6.81 9.20
N PHE A 299 -10.61 7.02 8.68
CA PHE A 299 -10.31 8.12 7.76
C PHE A 299 -11.04 7.99 6.43
N SER A 300 -11.20 6.77 5.90
CA SER A 300 -12.00 6.56 4.69
C SER A 300 -13.47 6.90 4.92
N GLY A 301 -14.03 6.56 6.09
CA GLY A 301 -15.36 7.00 6.51
C GLY A 301 -15.50 8.53 6.59
N GLU A 302 -14.55 9.20 7.25
CA GLU A 302 -14.50 10.67 7.33
C GLU A 302 -14.37 11.32 5.94
N LEU A 303 -13.55 10.75 5.05
CA LEU A 303 -13.40 11.23 3.68
C LEU A 303 -14.70 11.10 2.88
N VAL A 304 -15.46 10.02 3.08
CA VAL A 304 -16.79 9.85 2.46
C VAL A 304 -17.75 10.91 2.97
N MET A 305 -17.77 11.17 4.28
CA MET A 305 -18.59 12.24 4.87
C MET A 305 -18.24 13.60 4.29
N ILE A 306 -16.95 13.95 4.23
CA ILE A 306 -16.49 15.21 3.63
C ILE A 306 -16.88 15.30 2.15
N LYS A 307 -16.81 14.19 1.39
CA LYS A 307 -17.26 14.17 -0.01
C LYS A 307 -18.77 14.40 -0.14
N VAL A 308 -19.57 13.89 0.79
CA VAL A 308 -21.02 14.14 0.84
C VAL A 308 -21.28 15.62 1.16
N GLU A 309 -20.67 16.15 2.23
CA GLU A 309 -20.77 17.56 2.60
C GLU A 309 -20.33 18.49 1.45
N LEU A 310 -19.24 18.15 0.74
CA LEU A 310 -18.78 18.91 -0.42
C LEU A 310 -19.79 18.88 -1.57
N ARG A 311 -20.45 17.73 -1.83
CA ARG A 311 -21.51 17.64 -2.85
C ARG A 311 -22.72 18.47 -2.48
N GLU A 312 -23.12 18.43 -1.21
CA GLU A 312 -24.22 19.26 -0.70
C GLU A 312 -23.89 20.74 -0.83
N LEU A 313 -22.67 21.15 -0.44
CA LEU A 313 -22.20 22.52 -0.63
C LEU A 313 -22.16 22.92 -2.11
N LYS A 314 -21.70 22.06 -3.01
CA LYS A 314 -21.76 22.32 -4.47
C LYS A 314 -23.18 22.52 -4.95
N ALA A 315 -24.13 21.69 -4.51
CA ALA A 315 -25.54 21.84 -4.87
C ALA A 315 -26.13 23.16 -4.34
N VAL A 316 -25.72 23.59 -3.13
CA VAL A 316 -26.09 24.89 -2.58
C VAL A 316 -25.50 26.02 -3.44
N VAL A 317 -24.22 25.92 -3.84
CA VAL A 317 -23.58 26.91 -4.71
C VAL A 317 -24.29 26.98 -6.07
N GLU A 318 -24.57 25.85 -6.72
CA GLU A 318 -25.31 25.81 -7.99
C GLU A 318 -26.71 26.44 -7.86
N ALA A 319 -27.41 26.19 -6.75
CA ALA A 319 -28.69 26.83 -6.47
C ALA A 319 -28.54 28.34 -6.30
N LYS A 320 -27.47 28.80 -5.65
CA LYS A 320 -27.18 30.23 -5.49
C LYS A 320 -26.72 30.91 -6.78
N ASP A 321 -25.96 30.23 -7.63
CA ASP A 321 -25.59 30.70 -8.95
C ASP A 321 -26.82 30.85 -9.85
N LYS A 322 -27.78 29.92 -9.71
CA LYS A 322 -29.06 30.02 -10.40
C LYS A 322 -29.90 31.20 -9.89
N GLU A 323 -30.02 31.37 -8.57
CA GLU A 323 -30.65 32.57 -8.00
C GLU A 323 -29.96 33.86 -8.47
N LEU A 324 -28.62 33.87 -8.58
CA LEU A 324 -27.87 35.01 -9.12
C LEU A 324 -28.16 35.25 -10.60
N ALA A 325 -28.30 34.21 -11.41
CA ALA A 325 -28.69 34.33 -12.81
C ALA A 325 -30.11 34.90 -12.95
N ASP A 326 -31.06 34.40 -12.17
CA ASP A 326 -32.45 34.90 -12.13
C ASP A 326 -32.48 36.37 -11.66
N ASN A 327 -31.68 36.72 -10.65
CA ASN A 327 -31.54 38.09 -10.17
C ASN A 327 -30.89 38.99 -11.23
N ARG A 328 -29.86 38.52 -11.93
CA ARG A 328 -29.24 39.26 -13.05
C ARG A 328 -30.26 39.51 -14.16
N GLN A 329 -31.05 38.50 -14.52
CA GLN A 329 -32.13 38.64 -15.49
C GLN A 329 -33.14 39.69 -15.03
N THR A 330 -33.56 39.62 -13.77
CA THR A 330 -34.45 40.61 -13.15
C THR A 330 -33.85 42.02 -13.18
N ILE A 331 -32.53 42.15 -12.93
CA ILE A 331 -31.82 43.43 -13.04
C ILE A 331 -31.87 43.94 -14.49
N THR A 332 -31.59 43.11 -15.49
CA THR A 332 -31.74 43.51 -16.91
C THR A 332 -33.15 43.98 -17.23
N GLU A 333 -34.19 43.25 -16.77
CA GLU A 333 -35.59 43.66 -16.96
C GLU A 333 -35.89 45.02 -16.31
N LEU A 334 -35.36 45.25 -15.10
CA LEU A 334 -35.46 46.54 -14.42
C LEU A 334 -34.64 47.64 -15.12
N GLU A 335 -33.49 47.32 -15.70
CA GLU A 335 -32.70 48.26 -16.49
C GLU A 335 -33.38 48.64 -17.81
N ASP A 336 -34.06 47.70 -18.45
CA ASP A 336 -34.87 47.93 -19.64
C ASP A 336 -36.10 48.78 -19.30
N GLN A 337 -36.78 48.47 -18.19
CA GLN A 337 -37.84 49.33 -17.64
C GLN A 337 -37.31 50.72 -17.30
N ARG A 338 -36.12 50.84 -16.72
CA ARG A 338 -35.46 52.13 -16.46
C ARG A 338 -35.16 52.87 -17.77
N CYS A 339 -34.71 52.17 -18.81
CA CYS A 339 -34.46 52.75 -20.12
C CYS A 339 -35.76 53.22 -20.78
N GLN A 340 -36.84 52.44 -20.70
CA GLN A 340 -38.18 52.83 -21.13
C GLN A 340 -38.66 54.07 -20.37
N LEU A 341 -38.62 54.06 -19.04
CA LEU A 341 -39.00 55.21 -18.22
C LEU A 341 -38.12 56.44 -18.48
N ARG A 342 -36.84 56.26 -18.81
CA ARG A 342 -35.95 57.34 -19.23
C ARG A 342 -36.34 57.86 -20.61
N GLY A 343 -36.77 56.98 -21.52
CA GLY A 343 -37.40 57.32 -22.80
C GLY A 343 -38.68 58.12 -22.60
N ASP A 344 -39.62 57.60 -21.80
CA ASP A 344 -40.86 58.27 -21.42
C ASP A 344 -40.59 59.62 -20.75
N LEU A 345 -39.57 59.72 -19.89
CA LEU A 345 -39.12 60.98 -19.30
C LEU A 345 -38.53 61.92 -20.35
N GLY A 346 -37.80 61.38 -21.33
CA GLY A 346 -37.29 62.13 -22.48
C GLY A 346 -38.42 62.67 -23.34
N ASP A 347 -39.43 61.86 -23.62
CA ASP A 347 -40.64 62.22 -24.36
C ASP A 347 -41.49 63.21 -23.58
N ALA A 348 -41.64 63.02 -22.27
CA ALA A 348 -42.30 63.96 -21.37
C ALA A 348 -41.50 65.27 -21.26
N LYS A 349 -40.16 65.23 -21.24
CA LYS A 349 -39.31 66.43 -21.32
C LYS A 349 -39.42 67.11 -22.66
N ALA A 350 -39.49 66.38 -23.76
CA ALA A 350 -39.69 66.94 -25.10
C ALA A 350 -41.11 67.51 -25.24
N ALA A 351 -42.12 66.85 -24.66
CA ALA A 351 -43.48 67.36 -24.55
C ALA A 351 -43.53 68.60 -23.66
N CYS A 352 -42.75 68.63 -22.57
CA CYS A 352 -42.58 69.78 -21.70
C CYS A 352 -41.82 70.90 -22.41
N GLN A 353 -40.78 70.63 -23.21
CA GLN A 353 -40.10 71.63 -24.03
C GLN A 353 -41.01 72.16 -25.15
N ARG A 354 -41.87 71.31 -25.72
CA ARG A 354 -42.94 71.72 -26.64
C ARG A 354 -43.99 72.55 -25.94
N ALA A 355 -44.32 72.21 -24.69
CA ALA A 355 -45.21 72.97 -23.84
C ALA A 355 -44.57 74.27 -23.36
N VAL A 356 -43.24 74.34 -23.17
CA VAL A 356 -42.43 75.53 -22.83
C VAL A 356 -42.22 76.40 -24.08
N ALA A 357 -42.11 75.81 -25.27
CA ALA A 357 -42.16 76.55 -26.53
C ALA A 357 -43.59 77.05 -26.80
N GLY A 358 -44.58 76.25 -26.41
CA GLY A 358 -45.98 76.63 -26.29
C GLY A 358 -46.18 77.71 -25.24
N GLU A 359 -45.45 77.68 -24.13
CA GLU A 359 -45.40 78.65 -23.04
C GLU A 359 -44.66 79.90 -23.50
N ALA A 360 -43.67 79.82 -24.39
CA ALA A 360 -43.03 80.99 -25.00
C ALA A 360 -43.96 81.63 -26.05
N ARG A 361 -44.75 80.82 -26.75
CA ARG A 361 -45.84 81.30 -27.62
C ARG A 361 -47.01 81.86 -26.80
N LEU A 362 -47.34 81.24 -25.68
CA LEU A 362 -48.37 81.67 -24.74
C LEU A 362 -47.86 82.79 -23.84
N ALA A 363 -46.56 82.96 -23.62
CA ALA A 363 -45.92 84.08 -22.93
C ALA A 363 -45.74 85.26 -23.89
N ALA A 364 -45.55 85.02 -25.18
CA ALA A 364 -45.75 86.05 -26.21
C ALA A 364 -47.23 86.44 -26.31
N LYS A 365 -48.15 85.47 -26.13
CA LYS A 365 -49.60 85.71 -26.04
C LYS A 365 -50.04 86.28 -24.70
N VAL A 366 -49.29 86.05 -23.62
CA VAL A 366 -49.46 86.61 -22.28
C VAL A 366 -48.73 87.92 -22.15
N GLU A 367 -47.70 88.23 -22.94
CA GLU A 367 -47.23 89.62 -23.14
C GLU A 367 -48.28 90.39 -23.96
N GLU A 368 -48.89 89.78 -25.00
CA GLU A 368 -50.08 90.34 -25.66
C GLU A 368 -51.26 90.49 -24.67
N LEU A 369 -51.52 89.52 -23.76
CA LEU A 369 -52.63 89.56 -22.79
C LEU A 369 -52.31 90.29 -21.47
N GLU A 370 -51.05 90.50 -21.07
CA GLU A 370 -50.60 91.33 -19.92
C GLU A 370 -50.49 92.80 -20.36
N GLU A 371 -50.24 93.07 -21.66
CA GLU A 371 -50.63 94.35 -22.27
C GLU A 371 -52.16 94.50 -22.29
N GLU A 372 -52.92 93.41 -22.36
CA GLU A 372 -54.39 93.43 -22.40
C GLU A 372 -55.10 93.40 -21.01
N ASN A 373 -54.51 92.87 -19.94
CA ASN A 373 -55.15 92.74 -18.62
C ASN A 373 -54.16 92.46 -17.46
N GLN A 374 -53.96 93.47 -16.61
CA GLN A 374 -53.49 93.32 -15.23
C GLN A 374 -54.58 92.65 -14.37
N VAL A 375 -54.17 91.88 -13.33
CA VAL A 375 -54.99 91.25 -12.22
C VAL A 375 -55.26 89.75 -12.54
N GLU A 376 -54.69 88.70 -11.91
CA GLU A 376 -54.56 88.30 -10.47
C GLU A 376 -53.39 87.28 -10.26
N GLY A 377 -52.62 87.37 -9.16
CA GLY A 377 -51.30 86.72 -9.03
C GLY A 377 -51.01 85.94 -7.73
N GLU A 378 -51.78 84.89 -7.41
CA GLU A 378 -51.48 83.99 -6.28
C GLU A 378 -51.29 82.51 -6.67
N GLY A 379 -51.90 82.03 -7.77
CA GLY A 379 -51.74 80.64 -8.23
C GLY A 379 -50.35 80.30 -8.75
N LEU A 380 -49.71 81.23 -9.47
CA LEU A 380 -48.45 81.00 -10.19
C LEU A 380 -47.23 80.87 -9.28
N LYS A 381 -47.25 81.49 -8.09
CA LYS A 381 -46.17 81.35 -7.09
C LYS A 381 -46.18 79.97 -6.42
N ALA A 382 -47.36 79.46 -6.07
CA ALA A 382 -47.49 78.14 -5.46
C ALA A 382 -47.06 77.01 -6.41
N GLU A 383 -47.32 77.17 -7.71
CA GLU A 383 -46.93 76.20 -8.73
C GLU A 383 -45.41 76.19 -8.98
N CYS A 384 -44.76 77.37 -8.92
CA CYS A 384 -43.30 77.48 -8.98
C CYS A 384 -42.61 76.87 -7.75
N GLU A 385 -43.18 77.03 -6.55
CA GLU A 385 -42.64 76.42 -5.33
C GLU A 385 -42.81 74.88 -5.35
N ALA A 386 -43.96 74.39 -5.78
CA ALA A 386 -44.22 72.95 -5.92
C ALA A 386 -43.29 72.27 -6.95
N LEU A 387 -42.93 72.97 -8.03
CA LEU A 387 -41.99 72.47 -9.04
C LEU A 387 -40.55 72.43 -8.53
N ARG A 388 -40.12 73.41 -7.72
CA ARG A 388 -38.80 73.39 -7.06
C ARG A 388 -38.68 72.24 -6.06
N GLU A 389 -39.72 72.01 -5.27
CA GLU A 389 -39.75 70.88 -4.32
C GLU A 389 -39.63 69.52 -5.02
N LYS A 390 -40.34 69.32 -6.14
CA LYS A 390 -40.21 68.09 -6.95
C LYS A 390 -38.81 67.91 -7.54
N LEU A 391 -38.18 69.00 -7.97
CA LEU A 391 -36.81 68.99 -8.50
C LEU A 391 -35.78 68.63 -7.42
N GLU A 392 -35.98 69.11 -6.20
CA GLU A 392 -35.09 68.81 -5.09
C GLU A 392 -35.27 67.38 -4.56
N CYS A 393 -36.50 66.87 -4.52
CA CYS A 393 -36.81 65.46 -4.21
C CYS A 393 -36.17 64.48 -5.21
N THR A 394 -36.28 64.75 -6.51
CA THR A 394 -35.69 63.88 -7.54
C THR A 394 -34.17 63.90 -7.52
N ARG A 395 -33.56 65.04 -7.18
CA ARG A 395 -32.10 65.15 -7.04
C ARG A 395 -31.56 64.38 -5.84
N LYS A 396 -32.29 64.39 -4.71
CA LYS A 396 -31.96 63.55 -3.54
C LYS A 396 -32.05 62.07 -3.86
N ALA A 397 -33.15 61.63 -4.49
CA ALA A 397 -33.33 60.24 -4.89
C ALA A 397 -32.23 59.73 -5.85
N ALA A 398 -31.74 60.58 -6.75
CA ALA A 398 -30.66 60.22 -7.67
C ALA A 398 -29.29 60.08 -6.99
N VAL A 399 -29.02 60.85 -5.93
CA VAL A 399 -27.78 60.74 -5.15
C VAL A 399 -27.84 59.47 -4.29
N GLU A 400 -28.97 59.22 -3.63
CA GLU A 400 -29.19 58.01 -2.82
C GLU A 400 -29.02 56.73 -3.65
N ALA A 401 -29.62 56.66 -4.84
CA ALA A 401 -29.46 55.52 -5.75
C ALA A 401 -28.00 55.32 -6.21
N ARG A 402 -27.23 56.39 -6.37
CA ARG A 402 -25.82 56.31 -6.77
C ARG A 402 -24.93 55.81 -5.63
N GLU A 403 -25.21 56.23 -4.41
CA GLU A 403 -24.52 55.76 -3.21
C GLU A 403 -24.83 54.28 -2.94
N GLU A 404 -26.05 53.82 -3.20
CA GLU A 404 -26.45 52.42 -3.05
C GLU A 404 -25.68 51.50 -4.02
N VAL A 405 -25.58 51.87 -5.30
CA VAL A 405 -24.81 51.09 -6.30
C VAL A 405 -23.31 51.02 -5.98
N VAL A 406 -22.72 52.12 -5.50
CA VAL A 406 -21.30 52.11 -5.08
C VAL A 406 -21.10 51.16 -3.90
N ARG A 407 -22.03 51.16 -2.95
CA ARG A 407 -21.96 50.30 -1.76
C ARG A 407 -22.08 48.82 -2.14
N GLU A 408 -22.94 48.47 -3.10
CA GLU A 408 -23.07 47.09 -3.61
C GLU A 408 -21.81 46.62 -4.34
N LEU A 409 -21.16 47.49 -5.10
CA LEU A 409 -19.94 47.18 -5.83
C LEU A 409 -18.75 46.91 -4.89
N GLU A 410 -18.58 47.75 -3.87
CA GLU A 410 -17.57 47.54 -2.82
C GLU A 410 -17.81 46.23 -2.04
N GLU A 411 -19.07 45.86 -1.81
CA GLU A 411 -19.42 44.59 -1.18
C GLU A 411 -19.10 43.38 -2.06
N ALA A 412 -19.32 43.47 -3.37
CA ALA A 412 -18.97 42.42 -4.32
C ALA A 412 -17.45 42.22 -4.41
N GLU A 413 -16.66 43.30 -4.52
CA GLU A 413 -15.19 43.23 -4.53
C GLU A 413 -14.63 42.59 -3.27
N ARG A 414 -15.19 42.95 -2.10
CA ARG A 414 -14.80 42.37 -0.82
C ARG A 414 -15.08 40.85 -0.78
N LYS A 415 -16.23 40.39 -1.28
CA LYS A 415 -16.56 38.96 -1.37
C LYS A 415 -15.59 38.20 -2.29
N VAL A 416 -15.21 38.77 -3.43
CA VAL A 416 -14.23 38.17 -4.35
C VAL A 416 -12.85 38.02 -3.69
N GLN A 417 -12.39 39.04 -2.96
CA GLN A 417 -11.12 38.96 -2.24
C GLN A 417 -11.14 37.91 -1.12
N GLU A 418 -12.27 37.74 -0.43
CA GLU A 418 -12.43 36.70 0.59
C GLU A 418 -12.36 35.30 -0.02
N GLU A 419 -12.99 35.08 -1.17
CA GLU A 419 -12.94 33.79 -1.87
C GLU A 419 -11.55 33.48 -2.45
N MET A 420 -10.83 34.46 -3.00
CA MET A 420 -9.43 34.24 -3.43
C MET A 420 -8.54 33.80 -2.26
N LYS A 421 -8.67 34.44 -1.09
CA LYS A 421 -7.92 34.04 0.10
C LYS A 421 -8.28 32.63 0.56
N ARG A 422 -9.55 32.23 0.44
CA ARG A 422 -9.98 30.85 0.74
C ARG A 422 -9.38 29.85 -0.24
N ALA A 423 -9.30 30.19 -1.53
CA ALA A 423 -8.67 29.34 -2.53
C ALA A 423 -7.17 29.15 -2.28
N GLU A 424 -6.44 30.23 -1.95
CA GLU A 424 -5.02 30.15 -1.57
C GLU A 424 -4.79 29.26 -0.34
N GLN A 425 -5.61 29.42 0.70
CA GLN A 425 -5.54 28.57 1.91
C GLN A 425 -5.84 27.09 1.63
N LEU A 426 -6.73 26.79 0.68
CA LEU A 426 -7.01 25.42 0.27
C LEU A 426 -5.83 24.82 -0.51
N ASP A 427 -5.18 25.61 -1.37
CA ASP A 427 -4.03 25.16 -2.14
C ASP A 427 -2.82 24.85 -1.23
N GLU A 428 -2.56 25.71 -0.23
CA GLU A 428 -1.55 25.44 0.80
C GLU A 428 -1.84 24.17 1.60
N LYS A 429 -3.12 23.93 1.95
CA LYS A 429 -3.53 22.68 2.62
C LYS A 429 -3.31 21.45 1.74
N CYS A 430 -3.62 21.53 0.44
CA CYS A 430 -3.38 20.43 -0.50
C CYS A 430 -1.89 20.09 -0.60
N GLN A 431 -1.02 21.10 -0.72
CA GLN A 431 0.43 20.90 -0.75
C GLN A 431 0.96 20.29 0.56
N GLY A 432 0.43 20.72 1.71
CA GLY A 432 0.75 20.13 3.00
C GLY A 432 0.39 18.64 3.09
N LEU A 433 -0.81 18.28 2.65
CA LEU A 433 -1.28 16.89 2.62
C LEU A 433 -0.47 16.02 1.63
N GLU A 434 -0.08 16.56 0.48
CA GLU A 434 0.79 15.85 -0.48
C GLU A 434 2.20 15.60 0.10
N ALA A 435 2.74 16.57 0.84
CA ALA A 435 4.01 16.41 1.54
C ALA A 435 3.92 15.36 2.66
N GLU A 436 2.83 15.34 3.42
CA GLU A 436 2.57 14.30 4.42
C GLU A 436 2.41 12.91 3.80
N ARG A 437 1.63 12.80 2.72
CA ARG A 437 1.50 11.56 1.94
C ARG A 437 2.87 11.05 1.47
N SER A 438 3.71 11.94 0.97
CA SER A 438 5.06 11.58 0.51
C SER A 438 5.95 11.08 1.66
N LYS A 439 5.86 11.70 2.85
CA LYS A 439 6.55 11.22 4.06
C LYS A 439 6.05 9.84 4.51
N ILE A 440 4.74 9.62 4.48
CA ILE A 440 4.13 8.32 4.82
C ILE A 440 4.63 7.23 3.87
N ILE A 441 4.62 7.48 2.55
CA ILE A 441 5.14 6.54 1.54
C ILE A 441 6.61 6.21 1.81
N ALA A 442 7.44 7.21 2.13
CA ALA A 442 8.84 6.99 2.45
C ALA A 442 9.02 6.14 3.72
N SER A 443 8.22 6.41 4.76
CA SER A 443 8.25 5.63 6.01
C SER A 443 7.79 4.19 5.82
N LEU A 444 6.81 3.94 4.95
CA LEU A 444 6.34 2.59 4.62
C LEU A 444 7.44 1.80 3.90
N LYS A 445 8.12 2.39 2.92
CA LYS A 445 9.24 1.73 2.24
C LYS A 445 10.37 1.35 3.20
N ALA A 446 10.75 2.27 4.09
CA ALA A 446 11.77 1.98 5.09
C ALA A 446 11.33 0.87 6.07
N ALA A 447 10.04 0.80 6.41
CA ALA A 447 9.49 -0.26 7.24
C ALA A 447 9.46 -1.62 6.51
N GLU A 448 9.17 -1.63 5.21
CA GLU A 448 9.24 -2.83 4.36
C GLU A 448 10.68 -3.35 4.26
N GLU A 449 11.66 -2.49 3.97
CA GLU A 449 13.09 -2.85 3.93
C GLU A 449 13.56 -3.41 5.29
N ALA A 450 13.20 -2.75 6.40
CA ALA A 450 13.55 -3.23 7.74
C ALA A 450 12.86 -4.56 8.11
N LYS A 451 11.71 -4.87 7.50
CA LYS A 451 11.03 -6.16 7.66
C LYS A 451 11.78 -7.25 6.89
N GLU A 452 12.18 -6.98 5.65
CA GLU A 452 12.95 -7.93 4.84
C GLU A 452 14.27 -8.30 5.53
N GLU A 453 15.01 -7.33 6.05
CA GLU A 453 16.24 -7.58 6.83
C GLU A 453 15.98 -8.46 8.06
N LYS A 454 14.89 -8.20 8.80
CA LYS A 454 14.52 -9.01 9.97
C LYS A 454 14.10 -10.42 9.59
N ASP A 455 13.33 -10.59 8.52
CA ASP A 455 12.92 -11.91 8.03
C ASP A 455 14.12 -12.74 7.56
N GLU A 456 15.14 -12.11 6.96
CA GLU A 456 16.41 -12.75 6.63
C GLU A 456 17.18 -13.21 7.89
N VAL A 457 17.27 -12.36 8.91
CA VAL A 457 17.87 -12.73 10.21
C VAL A 457 17.12 -13.90 10.87
N ILE A 458 15.78 -13.94 10.81
CA ILE A 458 15.00 -15.08 11.32
C ILE A 458 15.33 -16.35 10.55
N ALA A 459 15.46 -16.27 9.23
CA ALA A 459 15.79 -17.42 8.40
C ALA A 459 17.19 -17.97 8.73
N ASP A 460 18.17 -17.10 8.95
CA ASP A 460 19.52 -17.48 9.35
C ASP A 460 19.55 -18.12 10.74
N LEU A 461 18.83 -17.55 11.72
CA LEU A 461 18.73 -18.12 13.06
C LEU A 461 18.06 -19.52 13.04
N ARG A 462 17.05 -19.72 12.20
CA ARG A 462 16.40 -21.04 12.02
C ARG A 462 17.38 -22.07 11.44
N ARG A 463 18.11 -21.71 10.38
CA ARG A 463 19.14 -22.61 9.81
C ARG A 463 20.21 -22.97 10.84
N SER A 464 20.66 -21.99 11.63
CA SER A 464 21.63 -22.22 12.70
C SER A 464 21.08 -23.14 13.80
N ALA A 465 19.80 -23.00 14.16
CA ALA A 465 19.17 -23.88 15.15
C ALA A 465 19.04 -25.31 14.61
N GLU A 466 18.61 -25.50 13.37
CA GLU A 466 18.53 -26.81 12.72
C GLU A 466 19.90 -27.50 12.64
N GLU A 467 20.96 -26.75 12.35
CA GLU A 467 22.33 -27.27 12.30
C GLU A 467 22.83 -27.68 13.69
N LEU A 468 22.51 -26.89 14.73
CA LEU A 468 22.83 -27.24 16.12
C LEU A 468 22.04 -28.45 16.62
N GLU A 469 20.78 -28.60 16.24
CA GLU A 469 19.98 -29.80 16.56
C GLU A 469 20.58 -31.04 15.90
N LYS A 470 20.99 -30.97 14.62
CA LYS A 470 21.70 -32.08 13.96
C LYS A 470 23.00 -32.44 14.66
N ARG A 471 23.80 -31.43 15.05
CA ARG A 471 25.03 -31.64 15.82
C ARG A 471 24.77 -32.28 17.18
N LEU A 472 23.72 -31.85 17.88
CA LEU A 472 23.33 -32.42 19.16
C LEU A 472 22.92 -33.89 19.02
N THR A 473 22.10 -34.24 18.02
CA THR A 473 21.73 -35.65 17.77
C THR A 473 22.94 -36.52 17.41
N THR A 474 23.93 -35.95 16.73
CA THR A 474 25.19 -36.65 16.43
C THR A 474 25.98 -36.87 17.72
N ALA A 475 26.14 -35.84 18.55
CA ALA A 475 26.82 -35.95 19.84
C ALA A 475 26.13 -36.94 20.79
N ASP A 476 24.79 -36.96 20.84
CA ASP A 476 24.02 -37.92 21.65
C ASP A 476 24.26 -39.36 21.18
N SER A 477 24.35 -39.60 19.87
CA SER A 477 24.66 -40.93 19.33
C SER A 477 26.11 -41.35 19.59
N GLU A 478 27.06 -40.42 19.52
CA GLU A 478 28.46 -40.65 19.93
C GLU A 478 28.56 -41.01 21.42
N ILE A 479 27.89 -40.29 22.31
CA ILE A 479 27.83 -40.58 23.75
C ILE A 479 27.26 -41.98 23.99
N ALA A 480 26.18 -42.35 23.28
CA ALA A 480 25.57 -43.67 23.42
C ALA A 480 26.54 -44.80 22.99
N MET A 481 27.29 -44.62 21.90
CA MET A 481 28.30 -45.58 21.47
C MET A 481 29.44 -45.70 22.48
N LEU A 482 29.97 -44.59 22.97
CA LEU A 482 31.06 -44.58 23.95
C LEU A 482 30.64 -45.21 25.28
N LYS A 483 29.41 -44.96 25.75
CA LYS A 483 28.86 -45.63 26.94
C LYS A 483 28.75 -47.14 26.74
N ALA A 484 28.31 -47.59 25.57
CA ALA A 484 28.27 -49.02 25.24
C ALA A 484 29.69 -49.62 25.19
N GLU A 485 30.69 -48.89 24.72
CA GLU A 485 32.09 -49.33 24.74
C GLU A 485 32.63 -49.48 26.17
N VAL A 486 32.36 -48.52 27.06
CA VAL A 486 32.69 -48.60 28.48
C VAL A 486 32.05 -49.83 29.14
N GLU A 487 30.77 -50.09 28.88
CA GLU A 487 30.07 -51.26 29.41
C GLU A 487 30.68 -52.58 28.92
N ARG A 488 31.05 -52.68 27.64
CA ARG A 488 31.72 -53.86 27.07
C ARG A 488 33.09 -54.10 27.70
N SER A 489 33.91 -53.06 27.85
CA SER A 489 35.22 -53.18 28.51
C SER A 489 35.08 -53.53 29.99
N ALA A 490 34.07 -53.00 30.69
CA ALA A 490 33.79 -53.36 32.08
C ALA A 490 33.35 -54.84 32.23
N LEU A 491 32.62 -55.40 31.26
CA LEU A 491 32.27 -56.82 31.23
C LEU A 491 33.51 -57.69 30.98
N ARG A 492 34.35 -57.34 30.00
CA ARG A 492 35.62 -58.04 29.72
C ARG A 492 36.57 -58.01 30.93
N GLU A 493 36.65 -56.89 31.64
CA GLU A 493 37.42 -56.77 32.88
C GLU A 493 36.96 -57.81 33.92
N LYS A 494 35.63 -57.95 34.13
CA LYS A 494 35.06 -58.96 35.05
C LYS A 494 35.37 -60.39 34.63
N GLU A 495 35.30 -60.69 33.33
CA GLU A 495 35.63 -62.01 32.78
C GLU A 495 37.11 -62.34 33.00
N LEU A 496 38.00 -61.39 32.75
CA LEU A 496 39.44 -61.54 32.98
C LEU A 496 39.77 -61.71 34.46
N VAL A 497 39.11 -60.97 35.35
CA VAL A 497 39.26 -61.15 36.81
C VAL A 497 38.81 -62.54 37.23
N SER A 498 37.64 -63.00 36.78
CA SER A 498 37.14 -64.35 37.11
C SER A 498 38.06 -65.46 36.58
N SER A 499 38.60 -65.29 35.38
CA SER A 499 39.58 -66.20 34.79
C SER A 499 40.90 -66.21 35.59
N GLY A 500 41.32 -65.04 36.09
CA GLY A 500 42.47 -64.88 36.96
C GLY A 500 42.29 -65.61 38.29
N GLU A 501 41.15 -65.44 38.96
CA GLU A 501 40.81 -66.13 40.21
C GLU A 501 40.81 -67.67 40.04
N GLU A 502 40.30 -68.17 38.90
CA GLU A 502 40.35 -69.60 38.57
C GLU A 502 41.79 -70.12 38.40
N LEU A 503 42.64 -69.37 37.70
CA LEU A 503 44.05 -69.73 37.54
C LEU A 503 44.80 -69.64 38.88
N GLU A 504 44.49 -68.67 39.73
CA GLU A 504 45.07 -68.53 41.06
C GLU A 504 44.68 -69.72 41.96
N MET A 505 43.41 -70.15 41.93
CA MET A 505 42.99 -71.37 42.61
C MET A 505 43.71 -72.62 42.09
N LYS A 506 43.89 -72.75 40.77
CA LYS A 506 44.63 -73.87 40.17
C LYS A 506 46.11 -73.84 40.57
N LEU A 507 46.73 -72.66 40.59
CA LEU A 507 48.10 -72.45 41.03
C LEU A 507 48.26 -72.82 42.52
N GLY A 508 47.37 -72.34 43.39
CA GLY A 508 47.40 -72.67 44.82
C GLY A 508 47.22 -74.17 45.10
N ARG A 509 46.38 -74.87 44.32
CA ARG A 509 46.27 -76.35 44.37
C ARG A 509 47.57 -77.02 43.93
N ALA A 510 48.19 -76.56 42.84
CA ALA A 510 49.47 -77.08 42.37
C ALA A 510 50.58 -76.85 43.41
N GLU A 511 50.63 -75.67 44.04
CA GLU A 511 51.59 -75.34 45.09
C GLU A 511 51.42 -76.24 46.33
N ALA A 512 50.18 -76.42 46.80
CA ALA A 512 49.87 -77.33 47.91
C ALA A 512 50.23 -78.80 47.60
N LEU A 513 50.05 -79.25 46.35
CA LEU A 513 50.49 -80.58 45.92
C LEU A 513 52.01 -80.69 45.91
N THR A 514 52.74 -79.66 45.44
CA THR A 514 54.21 -79.67 45.50
C THR A 514 54.73 -79.67 46.94
N GLU A 515 54.05 -78.99 47.86
CA GLU A 515 54.43 -78.97 49.27
C GLU A 515 54.18 -80.33 49.94
N ARG A 516 53.01 -80.95 49.73
CA ARG A 516 52.75 -82.32 50.19
C ARG A 516 53.74 -83.34 49.65
N LEU A 517 54.12 -83.23 48.37
CA LEU A 517 55.13 -84.11 47.79
C LEU A 517 56.53 -83.87 48.42
N ARG A 518 56.87 -82.63 48.78
CA ARG A 518 58.10 -82.34 49.52
C ARG A 518 58.06 -82.93 50.93
N GLU A 519 56.95 -82.76 51.65
CA GLU A 519 56.75 -83.33 52.99
C GLU A 519 56.82 -84.86 52.95
N GLU A 520 56.13 -85.51 52.01
CA GLU A 520 56.19 -86.96 51.81
C GLU A 520 57.59 -87.45 51.43
N SER A 521 58.32 -86.70 50.60
CA SER A 521 59.73 -86.97 50.30
C SER A 521 60.58 -86.90 51.57
N THR A 522 60.45 -85.84 52.37
CA THR A 522 61.22 -85.69 53.61
C THR A 522 60.84 -86.74 54.65
N ALA A 523 59.56 -87.11 54.75
CA ALA A 523 59.10 -88.17 55.64
C ALA A 523 59.58 -89.56 55.17
N ARG A 524 59.71 -89.78 53.85
CA ARG A 524 60.33 -90.98 53.29
C ARG A 524 61.82 -91.00 53.61
N ASP A 525 62.54 -89.90 53.41
CA ASP A 525 63.96 -89.78 53.73
C ASP A 525 64.21 -90.00 55.23
N GLU A 526 63.35 -89.50 56.12
CA GLU A 526 63.41 -89.75 57.57
C GLU A 526 63.09 -91.20 57.95
N ARG A 527 62.10 -91.84 57.31
CA ARG A 527 61.81 -93.27 57.50
C ARG A 527 62.98 -94.13 57.01
N GLU A 528 63.60 -93.76 55.90
CA GLU A 528 64.76 -94.44 55.36
C GLU A 528 66.00 -94.25 56.24
N ALA A 529 66.20 -93.05 56.78
CA ALA A 529 67.24 -92.78 57.76
C ALA A 529 67.06 -93.60 59.05
N LYS A 530 65.83 -93.65 59.60
CA LYS A 530 65.49 -94.51 60.76
C LYS A 530 65.68 -95.99 60.46
N ALA A 531 65.24 -96.47 59.29
CA ALA A 531 65.45 -97.85 58.87
C ALA A 531 66.94 -98.18 58.74
N ARG A 532 67.77 -97.27 58.22
CA ARG A 532 69.24 -97.42 58.14
C ARG A 532 69.90 -97.43 59.53
N GLU A 533 69.37 -96.67 60.48
CA GLU A 533 69.86 -96.63 61.86
C GLU A 533 69.48 -97.89 62.65
N GLU A 534 68.25 -98.39 62.47
CA GLU A 534 67.80 -99.69 63.00
C GLU A 534 68.60 -100.86 62.40
N LEU A 535 68.96 -100.80 61.12
CA LEU A 535 69.83 -101.79 60.47
C LEU A 535 71.24 -101.79 61.08
N ARG A 536 71.83 -100.61 61.31
CA ARG A 536 73.12 -100.49 62.01
C ARG A 536 73.07 -101.03 63.44
N MET A 537 71.97 -100.81 64.15
CA MET A 537 71.75 -101.33 65.51
C MET A 537 71.53 -102.85 65.52
N ALA A 538 70.93 -103.41 64.47
CA ALA A 538 70.75 -104.85 64.29
C ALA A 538 72.06 -105.57 63.90
N GLU A 539 72.95 -104.92 63.15
CA GLU A 539 74.29 -105.44 62.80
C GLU A 539 75.30 -105.38 63.97
N SER A 540 74.96 -104.67 65.04
CA SER A 540 75.81 -104.49 66.24
C SER A 540 75.48 -105.45 67.40
N ARG A 541 74.53 -106.38 67.19
CA ARG A 541 74.16 -107.45 68.13
C ARG A 541 74.56 -108.81 67.55
#